data_AF-A0A3L7P6D4-F1
#
_entry.id   AF-A0A3L7P6D4-F1
#
_cell.length_a   1.000
_cell.length_b   1.000
_cell.length_c   1.000
_cell.angle_alpha   90.00
_cell.angle_beta   90.00
_cell.angle_gamma   90.00
#
_symmetry.space_group_name_H-M   'P 1'
#
loop_
_entity.id
_entity.type
_entity.pdbx_description
1 polymer ?
#
loop_
_entity_poly.entity_id
_entity_poly.type
_entity_poly.pdbx_seq_one_letter_code
_entity_poly.pdbx_strand_id
1 'polypeptide(L)'
;MLVVGCKLTKKGSQTPTDQGIDPTHLVDLEARAQKKSGLEFSDLFAEAEVLRKSKVAMATGPKRSILVLSGGGSYGAFQAGVLRGWGDTGTRPEFAVITGVSTGALLAATTFPGPDRDNVFEAVFTSVSNKDIFRKKNVFAGIATGSMANTAPLRELVDATVNPEYLDRVAGEHARGRRLYIGTTNLETKRQVIWDMGAIASRHRTDPGSQELFRRLLMASTAIPGFFPAVEIPITVDGKQLIEKHVDGGVTAGLFLRPPNLGGSNPKADLAGNDLYCLLAGKLFADPGPPGNDLVSLGSSTLAALLTGQVRDELSEIYAICVFQGLNFHLGVIPKEYPVTMKSAEFNKEQMRDIFNMGRRIGQTGQVWRDTPPGSNPGERPEVRGSNHLHQMPPQSTAPSGLR
;
A
#
# COMPACT_ATOMS: atom_id res chain seq x y z
N MET A 1 21.45 -3.48 -22.92
CA MET A 1 20.80 -2.38 -23.65
C MET A 1 21.64 -1.13 -23.42
N LEU A 2 22.08 -0.47 -24.50
CA LEU A 2 23.09 0.60 -24.45
C LEU A 2 22.68 1.76 -23.52
N VAL A 3 23.55 2.11 -22.57
CA VAL A 3 23.54 3.43 -21.93
C VAL A 3 24.56 4.29 -22.66
N VAL A 4 24.11 4.98 -23.71
CA VAL A 4 24.87 6.11 -24.26
C VAL A 4 24.65 7.28 -23.30
N GLY A 5 25.65 7.52 -22.46
CA GLY A 5 25.65 8.62 -21.50
C GLY A 5 25.71 9.97 -22.21
N CYS A 6 24.57 10.65 -22.32
CA CYS A 6 24.57 12.10 -22.40
C CYS A 6 24.99 12.65 -21.04
N LYS A 7 26.28 12.99 -20.89
CA LYS A 7 26.72 13.94 -19.86
C LYS A 7 26.06 15.29 -20.14
N LEU A 8 24.88 15.51 -19.57
CA LEU A 8 24.34 16.86 -19.40
C LEU A 8 25.09 17.51 -18.22
N THR A 9 26.33 17.93 -18.46
CA THR A 9 26.95 18.96 -17.63
C THR A 9 26.31 20.29 -17.98
N LYS A 10 25.20 20.63 -17.32
CA LYS A 10 24.74 22.02 -17.25
C LYS A 10 24.81 22.49 -15.81
N LYS A 11 25.74 23.42 -15.56
CA LYS A 11 25.70 24.33 -14.43
C LYS A 11 24.34 25.05 -14.44
N GLY A 12 23.55 24.89 -13.37
CA GLY A 12 22.61 25.90 -12.88
C GLY A 12 21.21 26.00 -13.50
N SER A 13 20.56 24.92 -13.95
CA SER A 13 19.11 24.99 -14.19
C SER A 13 18.36 24.87 -12.86
N GLN A 14 17.78 25.97 -12.39
CA GLN A 14 16.91 26.00 -11.21
C GLN A 14 15.53 25.43 -11.56
N THR A 15 15.05 24.50 -10.74
CA THR A 15 13.68 23.99 -10.79
C THR A 15 12.74 24.87 -9.97
N PRO A 16 11.41 24.80 -10.17
CA PRO A 16 10.45 25.52 -9.32
C PRO A 16 10.66 25.24 -7.83
N THR A 17 10.91 23.97 -7.48
CA THR A 17 11.19 23.54 -6.12
C THR A 17 12.47 24.15 -5.55
N ASP A 18 13.51 24.40 -6.38
CA ASP A 18 14.73 25.10 -5.94
C ASP A 18 14.48 26.58 -5.60
N GLN A 19 13.35 27.14 -6.02
CA GLN A 19 12.92 28.51 -5.74
C GLN A 19 11.81 28.57 -4.68
N GLY A 20 11.50 27.44 -4.02
CA GLY A 20 10.39 27.37 -3.06
C GLY A 20 9.00 27.46 -3.70
N ILE A 21 8.91 27.29 -5.02
CA ILE A 21 7.64 27.27 -5.76
C ILE A 21 7.14 25.83 -5.79
N ASP A 22 5.93 25.61 -5.28
CA ASP A 22 5.23 24.33 -5.38
C ASP A 22 4.73 24.13 -6.83
N PRO A 23 5.26 23.16 -7.59
CA PRO A 23 4.87 22.93 -8.97
C PRO A 23 3.44 22.39 -9.13
N THR A 24 2.78 21.93 -8.05
CA THR A 24 1.36 21.52 -8.08
C THR A 24 0.41 22.72 -8.11
N HIS A 25 0.91 23.92 -7.83
CA HIS A 25 0.16 25.17 -7.92
C HIS A 25 0.43 25.94 -9.23
N LEU A 26 1.22 25.37 -10.15
CA LEU A 26 1.55 25.98 -11.43
C LEU A 26 0.55 25.57 -12.51
N VAL A 27 -0.14 26.57 -13.07
CA VAL A 27 -1.27 26.38 -13.97
C VAL A 27 -1.05 27.10 -15.29
N ASP A 28 -1.49 26.48 -16.38
CA ASP A 28 -1.58 27.13 -17.69
C ASP A 28 -2.98 27.73 -17.83
N LEU A 29 -3.06 29.07 -17.80
CA LEU A 29 -4.35 29.78 -17.86
C LEU A 29 -5.02 29.65 -19.22
N GLU A 30 -4.24 29.57 -20.31
CA GLU A 30 -4.78 29.42 -21.66
C GLU A 30 -5.38 28.03 -21.84
N ALA A 31 -4.66 26.99 -21.42
CA ALA A 31 -5.15 25.61 -21.47
C ALA A 31 -6.40 25.41 -20.61
N ARG A 32 -6.46 26.05 -19.43
CA ARG A 32 -7.65 26.03 -18.57
C ARG A 32 -8.85 26.73 -19.21
N ALA A 33 -8.63 27.88 -19.87
CA ALA A 33 -9.70 28.59 -20.58
C ALA A 33 -10.23 27.80 -21.80
N GLN A 34 -9.37 27.01 -22.44
CA GLN A 34 -9.73 26.14 -23.57
C GLN A 34 -10.40 24.83 -23.15
N LYS A 35 -10.49 24.53 -21.85
CA LYS A 35 -11.16 23.32 -21.34
C LYS A 35 -12.65 23.38 -21.71
N LYS A 36 -13.00 22.72 -22.81
CA LYS A 36 -14.40 22.54 -23.23
C LYS A 36 -15.13 21.70 -22.18
N SER A 37 -16.39 22.04 -21.91
CA SER A 37 -17.30 21.28 -21.05
C SER A 37 -17.56 19.89 -21.66
N GLY A 38 -16.66 18.95 -21.39
CA GLY A 38 -16.88 17.52 -21.60
C GLY A 38 -17.43 16.89 -20.33
N LEU A 39 -17.69 15.57 -20.38
CA LEU A 39 -18.05 14.79 -19.20
C LEU A 39 -16.94 14.94 -18.16
N GLU A 40 -17.23 15.58 -17.03
CA GLU A 40 -16.26 15.70 -15.96
C GLU A 40 -16.22 14.38 -15.17
N PHE A 41 -15.06 14.01 -14.62
CA PHE A 41 -14.98 12.79 -13.80
C PHE A 41 -15.84 12.87 -12.52
N SER A 42 -16.31 14.07 -12.13
CA SER A 42 -17.31 14.26 -11.08
C SER A 42 -18.68 13.75 -11.51
N ASP A 43 -19.02 13.90 -12.79
CA ASP A 43 -20.27 13.40 -13.37
C ASP A 43 -20.21 11.87 -13.45
N LEU A 44 -19.06 11.33 -13.89
CA LEU A 44 -18.79 9.88 -13.88
C LEU A 44 -18.91 9.30 -12.47
N PHE A 45 -18.34 9.97 -11.46
CA PHE A 45 -18.44 9.53 -10.07
C PHE A 45 -19.88 9.58 -9.55
N ALA A 46 -20.64 10.62 -9.87
CA ALA A 46 -22.05 10.72 -9.47
C ALA A 46 -22.88 9.57 -10.06
N GLU A 47 -22.69 9.24 -11.34
CA GLU A 47 -23.33 8.09 -11.99
C GLU A 47 -22.88 6.76 -11.37
N ALA A 48 -21.59 6.61 -11.10
CA ALA A 48 -21.03 5.44 -10.43
C ALA A 48 -21.65 5.21 -9.04
N GLU A 49 -21.86 6.27 -8.27
CA GLU A 49 -22.53 6.20 -6.96
C GLU A 49 -24.00 5.84 -7.06
N VAL A 50 -24.73 6.32 -8.06
CA VAL A 50 -26.11 5.90 -8.33
C VAL A 50 -26.17 4.40 -8.60
N LEU A 51 -25.29 3.91 -9.47
CA LEU A 51 -25.18 2.49 -9.79
C LEU A 51 -24.84 1.67 -8.54
N ARG A 52 -23.83 2.07 -7.77
CA ARG A 52 -23.40 1.39 -6.55
C ARG A 52 -24.52 1.30 -5.52
N LYS A 53 -25.21 2.41 -5.24
CA LYS A 53 -26.35 2.46 -4.30
C LYS A 53 -27.50 1.56 -4.74
N SER A 54 -27.77 1.48 -6.05
CA SER A 54 -28.78 0.55 -6.58
C SER A 54 -28.42 -0.92 -6.29
N LYS A 55 -27.13 -1.28 -6.30
CA LYS A 55 -26.66 -2.63 -5.92
C LYS A 55 -26.80 -2.86 -4.41
N VAL A 56 -26.41 -1.89 -3.60
CA VAL A 56 -26.54 -1.95 -2.13
C VAL A 56 -28.00 -2.18 -1.71
N ALA A 57 -28.97 -1.57 -2.40
CA ALA A 57 -30.39 -1.77 -2.12
C ALA A 57 -30.88 -3.23 -2.33
N MET A 58 -30.12 -4.04 -3.07
CA MET A 58 -30.40 -5.46 -3.33
C MET A 58 -29.59 -6.41 -2.42
N ALA A 59 -28.87 -5.89 -1.42
CA ALA A 59 -28.08 -6.70 -0.50
C ALA A 59 -28.96 -7.62 0.35
N THR A 60 -28.59 -8.90 0.45
CA THR A 60 -29.40 -9.93 1.13
C THR A 60 -28.61 -10.75 2.17
N GLY A 61 -27.31 -10.47 2.35
CA GLY A 61 -26.42 -11.18 3.27
C GLY A 61 -26.01 -10.38 4.51
N PRO A 62 -25.36 -11.02 5.50
CA PRO A 62 -24.80 -10.32 6.64
C PRO A 62 -23.67 -9.40 6.19
N LYS A 63 -23.61 -8.20 6.78
CA LYS A 63 -22.52 -7.24 6.53
C LYS A 63 -21.18 -7.82 6.96
N ARG A 64 -20.21 -7.72 6.07
CA ARG A 64 -18.81 -8.11 6.27
C ARG A 64 -17.91 -6.93 5.93
N SER A 65 -16.74 -6.90 6.55
CA SER A 65 -15.72 -5.90 6.25
C SER A 65 -14.50 -6.55 5.62
N ILE A 66 -13.94 -5.90 4.61
CA ILE A 66 -12.72 -6.31 3.91
C ILE A 66 -11.66 -5.24 4.17
N LEU A 67 -10.44 -5.66 4.46
CA LEU A 67 -9.30 -4.77 4.65
C LEU A 67 -8.23 -5.02 3.57
N VAL A 68 -7.79 -3.94 2.93
CA VAL A 68 -6.72 -3.94 1.94
C VAL A 68 -5.61 -3.03 2.43
N LEU A 69 -4.43 -3.61 2.65
CA LEU A 69 -3.24 -2.90 3.16
C LEU A 69 -2.17 -2.84 2.07
N SER A 70 -1.88 -1.62 1.62
CA SER A 70 -0.83 -1.42 0.61
C SER A 70 0.58 -1.62 1.17
N GLY A 71 1.54 -1.77 0.27
CA GLY A 71 2.94 -1.53 0.54
C GLY A 71 3.28 -0.04 0.65
N GLY A 72 4.44 0.28 1.24
CA GLY A 72 4.91 1.66 1.39
C GLY A 72 6.06 1.87 2.37
N GLY A 73 6.81 0.82 2.73
CA GLY A 73 8.00 0.93 3.57
C GLY A 73 7.70 1.56 4.93
N SER A 74 8.43 2.61 5.30
CA SER A 74 8.31 3.32 6.58
C SER A 74 6.96 4.02 6.76
N TYR A 75 6.26 4.35 5.67
CA TYR A 75 4.92 4.95 5.74
C TYR A 75 3.85 3.98 6.26
N GLY A 76 4.13 2.68 6.37
CA GLY A 76 3.22 1.75 7.05
C GLY A 76 2.99 2.08 8.53
N ALA A 77 3.84 2.93 9.14
CA ALA A 77 3.57 3.53 10.44
C ALA A 77 2.20 4.25 10.50
N PHE A 78 1.76 4.83 9.38
CA PHE A 78 0.43 5.42 9.24
C PHE A 78 -0.68 4.38 9.41
N GLN A 79 -0.62 3.31 8.62
CA GLN A 79 -1.60 2.23 8.63
C GLN A 79 -1.65 1.58 10.02
N ALA A 80 -0.48 1.31 10.60
CA ALA A 80 -0.30 0.81 11.95
C ALA A 80 -1.01 1.70 12.99
N GLY A 81 -0.79 3.01 12.91
CA GLY A 81 -1.42 4.01 13.76
C GLY A 81 -2.94 3.97 13.62
N VAL A 82 -3.46 4.04 12.39
CA VAL A 82 -4.91 4.01 12.11
C VAL A 82 -5.54 2.74 12.68
N LEU A 83 -4.96 1.57 12.41
CA LEU A 83 -5.47 0.30 12.91
C LEU A 83 -5.46 0.27 14.44
N ARG A 84 -4.38 0.73 15.08
CA ARG A 84 -4.30 0.81 16.54
C ARG A 84 -5.35 1.74 17.12
N GLY A 85 -5.48 2.94 16.57
CA GLY A 85 -6.44 3.94 17.02
C GLY A 85 -7.89 3.50 16.86
N TRP A 86 -8.21 2.86 15.74
CA TRP A 86 -9.53 2.27 15.51
C TRP A 86 -9.79 1.06 16.41
N GLY A 87 -8.75 0.29 16.75
CA GLY A 87 -8.84 -0.77 17.76
C GLY A 87 -9.16 -0.20 19.15
N ASP A 88 -8.53 0.92 19.53
CA ASP A 88 -8.74 1.58 20.83
C ASP A 88 -10.19 2.04 21.06
N THR A 89 -10.98 2.27 19.99
CA THR A 89 -12.41 2.63 20.12
C THR A 89 -13.31 1.44 20.39
N GLY A 90 -12.82 0.21 20.18
CA GLY A 90 -13.63 -1.01 20.20
C GLY A 90 -14.60 -1.14 19.02
N THR A 91 -14.53 -0.26 18.02
CA THR A 91 -15.43 -0.26 16.85
C THR A 91 -14.80 -0.79 15.58
N ARG A 92 -13.51 -1.18 15.61
CA ARG A 92 -12.84 -1.82 14.47
C ARG A 92 -13.51 -3.16 14.15
N PRO A 93 -14.01 -3.37 12.92
CA PRO A 93 -14.73 -4.59 12.57
C PRO A 93 -13.78 -5.79 12.54
N GLU A 94 -14.35 -6.97 12.78
CA GLU A 94 -13.68 -8.22 12.45
C GLU A 94 -13.69 -8.40 10.92
N PHE A 95 -12.53 -8.24 10.29
CA PHE A 95 -12.44 -8.33 8.84
C PHE A 95 -12.59 -9.78 8.36
N ALA A 96 -13.51 -10.00 7.43
CA ALA A 96 -13.71 -11.28 6.76
C ALA A 96 -12.55 -11.63 5.83
N VAL A 97 -11.96 -10.62 5.19
CA VAL A 97 -10.74 -10.77 4.38
C VAL A 97 -9.78 -9.65 4.71
N ILE A 98 -8.50 -10.01 4.87
CA ILE A 98 -7.40 -9.06 4.91
C ILE A 98 -6.42 -9.41 3.79
N THR A 99 -6.05 -8.41 3.00
CA THR A 99 -5.01 -8.50 1.98
C THR A 99 -3.87 -7.55 2.33
N GLY A 100 -2.63 -7.96 2.04
CA GLY A 100 -1.45 -7.15 2.36
C GLY A 100 -0.31 -7.32 1.37
N VAL A 101 0.40 -6.23 1.09
CA VAL A 101 1.62 -6.22 0.29
C VAL A 101 2.72 -5.50 1.04
N SER A 102 3.96 -6.02 1.01
CA SER A 102 5.12 -5.38 1.65
C SER A 102 4.86 -5.14 3.14
N THR A 103 5.09 -3.93 3.62
CA THR A 103 4.72 -3.52 4.98
C THR A 103 3.28 -3.87 5.34
N GLY A 104 2.34 -3.75 4.38
CA GLY A 104 0.95 -4.16 4.54
C GLY A 104 0.76 -5.66 4.77
N ALA A 105 1.65 -6.53 4.27
CA ALA A 105 1.63 -7.97 4.54
C ALA A 105 1.96 -8.28 6.01
N LEU A 106 2.95 -7.58 6.59
CA LEU A 106 3.27 -7.68 8.01
C LEU A 106 2.10 -7.22 8.87
N LEU A 107 1.52 -6.06 8.53
CA LEU A 107 0.34 -5.54 9.23
C LEU A 107 -0.85 -6.50 9.11
N ALA A 108 -1.13 -7.02 7.92
CA ALA A 108 -2.21 -7.97 7.70
C ALA A 108 -2.06 -9.22 8.57
N ALA A 109 -0.85 -9.78 8.63
CA ALA A 109 -0.53 -10.94 9.45
C ALA A 109 -0.72 -10.68 10.95
N THR A 110 -0.43 -9.47 11.43
CA THR A 110 -0.63 -9.10 12.84
C THR A 110 -2.09 -8.73 13.15
N THR A 111 -2.82 -8.07 12.24
CA THR A 111 -4.24 -7.71 12.44
C THR A 111 -5.17 -8.91 12.36
N PHE A 112 -4.85 -9.92 11.54
CA PHE A 112 -5.76 -11.01 11.23
C PHE A 112 -6.24 -11.81 12.45
N PRO A 113 -5.38 -12.24 13.40
CA PRO A 113 -5.81 -13.04 14.55
C PRO A 113 -6.65 -12.29 15.60
N GLY A 114 -6.80 -10.96 15.49
CA GLY A 114 -7.55 -10.14 16.45
C GLY A 114 -6.75 -8.97 17.05
N PRO A 115 -7.40 -8.13 17.88
CA PRO A 115 -6.85 -6.87 18.38
C PRO A 115 -5.84 -6.99 19.54
N ASP A 116 -5.71 -8.17 20.14
CA ASP A 116 -4.83 -8.42 21.30
C ASP A 116 -3.33 -8.27 20.96
N ARG A 117 -2.97 -8.32 19.67
CA ARG A 117 -1.60 -8.10 19.19
C ARG A 117 -1.39 -6.71 18.59
N ASP A 118 -2.33 -5.78 18.76
CA ASP A 118 -2.22 -4.42 18.22
C ASP A 118 -1.03 -3.63 18.81
N ASN A 119 -0.56 -4.00 20.01
CA ASN A 119 0.64 -3.41 20.62
C ASN A 119 1.93 -3.71 19.83
N VAL A 120 1.95 -4.80 19.05
CA VAL A 120 3.08 -5.13 18.17
C VAL A 120 3.25 -4.07 17.10
N PHE A 121 2.17 -3.42 16.64
CA PHE A 121 2.24 -2.33 15.66
C PHE A 121 3.11 -1.17 16.15
N GLU A 122 2.91 -0.74 17.39
CA GLU A 122 3.67 0.36 17.96
C GLU A 122 5.15 -0.02 18.12
N ALA A 123 5.43 -1.22 18.64
CA ALA A 123 6.80 -1.69 18.78
C ALA A 123 7.51 -1.75 17.42
N VAL A 124 6.91 -2.40 16.42
CA VAL A 124 7.56 -2.61 15.11
C VAL A 124 7.75 -1.29 14.35
N PHE A 125 6.76 -0.40 14.35
CA PHE A 125 6.80 0.84 13.56
C PHE A 125 7.37 2.05 14.29
N THR A 126 7.63 2.00 15.61
CA THR A 126 8.17 3.16 16.34
C THR A 126 9.49 2.90 17.07
N SER A 127 9.95 1.63 17.12
CA SER A 127 11.22 1.28 17.79
C SER A 127 12.36 0.95 16.83
N VAL A 128 12.10 0.86 15.53
CA VAL A 128 13.06 0.43 14.49
C VAL A 128 13.62 1.64 13.72
N SER A 129 14.94 1.69 13.52
CA SER A 129 15.64 2.69 12.67
C SER A 129 16.33 2.04 11.48
N ASN A 130 16.81 2.89 10.55
CA ASN A 130 17.78 2.50 9.53
C ASN A 130 18.96 1.67 10.07
N LYS A 131 19.48 1.92 11.27
CA LYS A 131 20.61 1.11 11.81
C LYS A 131 20.19 -0.30 12.20
N ASP A 132 18.92 -0.44 12.60
CA ASP A 132 18.32 -1.69 13.02
C ASP A 132 17.88 -2.51 11.80
N ILE A 133 17.59 -1.88 10.66
CA ILE A 133 17.23 -2.56 9.40
C ILE A 133 18.45 -2.76 8.49
N PHE A 134 19.38 -1.79 8.47
CA PHE A 134 20.55 -1.76 7.59
C PHE A 134 21.84 -1.89 8.40
N ARG A 135 22.22 -3.12 8.78
CA ARG A 135 23.60 -3.39 9.22
C ARG A 135 24.51 -3.36 7.98
N LYS A 136 25.40 -2.36 7.90
CA LYS A 136 26.34 -2.17 6.77
C LYS A 136 27.17 -3.45 6.53
N LYS A 137 27.10 -4.02 5.32
CA LYS A 137 28.23 -4.77 4.73
C LYS A 137 29.06 -3.82 3.87
N ASN A 138 30.36 -4.08 3.79
CA ASN A 138 31.33 -3.28 3.04
C ASN A 138 30.86 -3.06 1.59
N VAL A 139 30.89 -1.80 1.16
CA VAL A 139 30.38 -1.29 -0.13
C VAL A 139 30.98 -2.01 -1.35
N PHE A 140 32.15 -2.64 -1.21
CA PHE A 140 32.81 -3.40 -2.27
C PHE A 140 32.25 -4.82 -2.51
N ALA A 141 31.37 -5.34 -1.64
CA ALA A 141 30.76 -6.67 -1.82
C ALA A 141 29.41 -6.64 -2.59
N GLY A 142 28.78 -5.46 -2.73
CA GLY A 142 27.43 -5.32 -3.28
C GLY A 142 27.29 -5.63 -4.78
N ILE A 143 28.39 -5.56 -5.54
CA ILE A 143 28.40 -5.84 -6.98
C ILE A 143 28.41 -7.36 -7.26
N ALA A 144 28.86 -8.18 -6.30
CA ALA A 144 28.93 -9.64 -6.46
C ALA A 144 27.69 -10.39 -5.95
N THR A 145 26.89 -9.79 -5.05
CA THR A 145 25.74 -10.47 -4.40
C THR A 145 24.38 -9.78 -4.60
N GLY A 146 24.32 -8.62 -5.27
CA GLY A 146 23.06 -7.97 -5.66
C GLY A 146 22.19 -7.40 -4.53
N SER A 147 22.74 -7.15 -3.34
CA SER A 147 22.00 -6.59 -2.18
C SER A 147 22.85 -5.62 -1.36
N MET A 148 22.23 -4.53 -0.87
CA MET A 148 22.86 -3.48 -0.06
C MET A 148 22.55 -3.58 1.45
N ALA A 149 21.61 -4.44 1.88
CA ALA A 149 21.13 -4.50 3.27
C ALA A 149 21.16 -5.90 3.93
N ASN A 150 21.18 -5.93 5.27
CA ASN A 150 21.07 -7.15 6.08
C ASN A 150 19.61 -7.38 6.52
N THR A 151 18.99 -8.48 6.10
CA THR A 151 17.59 -8.82 6.45
C THR A 151 17.43 -9.48 7.82
N ALA A 152 18.51 -9.78 8.55
CA ALA A 152 18.46 -10.53 9.81
C ALA A 152 17.51 -9.93 10.87
N PRO A 153 17.46 -8.61 11.11
CA PRO A 153 16.62 -8.05 12.18
C PRO A 153 15.11 -8.16 11.89
N LEU A 154 14.71 -7.96 10.63
CA LEU A 154 13.34 -8.22 10.21
C LEU A 154 13.02 -9.72 10.30
N ARG A 155 13.97 -10.57 9.92
CA ARG A 155 13.82 -12.02 10.02
C ARG A 155 13.64 -12.48 11.47
N GLU A 156 14.43 -11.96 12.41
CA GLU A 156 14.32 -12.25 13.84
C GLU A 156 12.94 -11.86 14.39
N LEU A 157 12.43 -10.69 14.01
CA LEU A 157 11.09 -10.23 14.38
C LEU A 157 10.00 -11.16 13.83
N VAL A 158 10.09 -11.55 12.55
CA VAL A 158 9.16 -12.48 11.92
C VAL A 158 9.24 -13.86 12.58
N ASP A 159 10.44 -14.35 12.88
CA ASP A 159 10.65 -15.64 13.53
C ASP A 159 10.05 -15.66 14.95
N ALA A 160 10.23 -14.57 15.71
CA ALA A 160 9.66 -14.42 17.05
C ALA A 160 8.13 -14.31 17.04
N THR A 161 7.56 -13.66 16.01
CA THR A 161 6.11 -13.45 15.89
C THR A 161 5.41 -14.71 15.37
N VAL A 162 5.97 -15.35 14.34
CA VAL A 162 5.39 -16.52 13.66
C VAL A 162 5.88 -17.80 14.34
N ASN A 163 5.33 -18.05 15.52
CA ASN A 163 5.51 -19.28 16.30
C ASN A 163 4.29 -20.23 16.13
N PRO A 164 4.34 -21.48 16.64
CA PRO A 164 3.22 -22.41 16.49
C PRO A 164 1.89 -21.88 17.05
N GLU A 165 1.92 -21.21 18.19
CA GLU A 165 0.72 -20.60 18.79
C GLU A 165 0.08 -19.55 17.88
N TYR A 166 0.90 -18.71 17.23
CA TYR A 166 0.42 -17.75 16.24
C TYR A 166 -0.22 -18.47 15.03
N LEU A 167 0.39 -19.54 14.52
CA LEU A 167 -0.15 -20.30 13.40
C LEU A 167 -1.46 -21.03 13.76
N ASP A 168 -1.58 -21.55 14.98
CA ASP A 168 -2.84 -22.11 15.50
C ASP A 168 -3.97 -21.08 15.47
N ARG A 169 -3.68 -19.83 15.87
CA ARG A 169 -4.67 -18.75 15.84
C ARG A 169 -5.07 -18.38 14.41
N VAL A 170 -4.11 -18.22 13.51
CA VAL A 170 -4.39 -17.95 12.08
C VAL A 170 -5.22 -19.10 11.48
N ALA A 171 -4.88 -20.35 11.78
CA ALA A 171 -5.63 -21.52 11.33
C ALA A 171 -7.06 -21.56 11.89
N GLY A 172 -7.26 -21.18 13.16
CA GLY A 172 -8.58 -21.07 13.78
C GLY A 172 -9.47 -20.03 13.10
N GLU A 173 -8.95 -18.84 12.84
CA GLU A 173 -9.68 -17.79 12.10
C GLU A 173 -9.95 -18.21 10.64
N HIS A 174 -9.01 -18.92 10.01
CA HIS A 174 -9.21 -19.49 8.68
C HIS A 174 -10.35 -20.53 8.65
N ALA A 175 -10.43 -21.38 9.67
CA ALA A 175 -11.51 -22.36 9.83
C ALA A 175 -12.88 -21.70 10.08
N ARG A 176 -12.91 -20.50 10.69
CA ARG A 176 -14.12 -19.66 10.82
C ARG A 176 -14.55 -18.99 9.50
N GLY A 177 -13.81 -19.19 8.40
CA GLY A 177 -14.13 -18.65 7.08
C GLY A 177 -13.47 -17.32 6.77
N ARG A 178 -12.66 -16.75 7.67
CA ARG A 178 -11.88 -15.54 7.40
C ARG A 178 -10.68 -15.87 6.51
N ARG A 179 -10.19 -14.90 5.74
CA ARG A 179 -9.06 -15.12 4.82
C ARG A 179 -7.97 -14.06 4.99
N LEU A 180 -6.72 -14.53 5.01
CA LEU A 180 -5.52 -13.71 5.01
C LEU A 180 -4.74 -13.99 3.74
N TYR A 181 -4.61 -12.98 2.88
CA TYR A 181 -3.81 -13.07 1.66
C TYR A 181 -2.67 -12.08 1.67
N ILE A 182 -1.52 -12.50 1.15
CA ILE A 182 -0.40 -11.58 0.89
C ILE A 182 0.11 -11.72 -0.54
N GLY A 183 0.66 -10.62 -1.08
CA GLY A 183 1.22 -10.58 -2.42
C GLY A 183 2.75 -10.59 -2.43
N THR A 184 3.35 -11.38 -3.32
CA THR A 184 4.78 -11.30 -3.68
C THR A 184 4.93 -11.17 -5.19
N THR A 185 6.10 -10.74 -5.67
CA THR A 185 6.41 -10.73 -7.10
C THR A 185 7.32 -11.89 -7.44
N ASN A 186 6.90 -12.79 -8.34
CA ASN A 186 7.78 -13.82 -8.88
C ASN A 186 8.68 -13.19 -9.97
N LEU A 187 10.00 -13.31 -9.82
CA LEU A 187 10.99 -12.64 -10.68
C LEU A 187 11.06 -13.19 -12.10
N GLU A 188 10.78 -14.48 -12.28
CA GLU A 188 10.84 -15.12 -13.60
C GLU A 188 9.63 -14.73 -14.45
N THR A 189 8.43 -14.79 -13.84
CA THR A 189 7.17 -14.47 -14.52
C THR A 189 6.87 -12.97 -14.55
N LYS A 190 7.48 -12.19 -13.65
CA LYS A 190 7.21 -10.76 -13.42
C LYS A 190 5.73 -10.51 -13.09
N ARG A 191 5.10 -11.45 -12.40
CA ARG A 191 3.70 -11.42 -12.00
C ARG A 191 3.56 -11.47 -10.49
N GLN A 192 2.45 -10.90 -10.01
CA GLN A 192 2.05 -11.05 -8.64
C GLN A 192 1.64 -12.51 -8.38
N VAL A 193 2.11 -13.05 -7.26
CA VAL A 193 1.64 -14.32 -6.69
C VAL A 193 0.93 -14.01 -5.37
N ILE A 194 -0.31 -14.48 -5.25
CA ILE A 194 -1.15 -14.30 -4.07
C ILE A 194 -1.10 -15.58 -3.24
N TRP A 195 -0.77 -15.45 -1.96
CA TRP A 195 -0.61 -16.56 -1.04
C TRP A 195 -1.74 -16.59 -0.01
N ASP A 196 -2.43 -17.73 0.12
CA ASP A 196 -3.39 -17.97 1.20
C ASP A 196 -2.65 -18.38 2.47
N MET A 197 -2.41 -17.40 3.33
CA MET A 197 -1.65 -17.59 4.57
C MET A 197 -2.45 -18.40 5.59
N GLY A 198 -3.78 -18.32 5.55
CA GLY A 198 -4.67 -19.12 6.38
C GLY A 198 -4.54 -20.61 6.05
N ALA A 199 -4.61 -20.95 4.76
CA ALA A 199 -4.42 -22.32 4.29
C ALA A 199 -3.02 -22.88 4.61
N ILE A 200 -1.97 -22.05 4.48
CA ILE A 200 -0.61 -22.44 4.87
C ILE A 200 -0.54 -22.69 6.38
N ALA A 201 -1.06 -21.79 7.19
CA ALA A 201 -1.08 -21.96 8.65
C ALA A 201 -1.88 -23.20 9.08
N SER A 202 -2.99 -23.52 8.42
CA SER A 202 -3.78 -24.72 8.73
C SER A 202 -3.02 -26.04 8.57
N ARG A 203 -1.91 -26.07 7.82
CA ARG A 203 -1.08 -27.27 7.62
C ARG A 203 0.11 -27.38 8.57
N HIS A 204 0.38 -26.37 9.42
CA HIS A 204 1.63 -26.32 10.19
C HIS A 204 1.85 -27.50 11.16
N ARG A 205 0.78 -28.22 11.55
CA ARG A 205 0.86 -29.42 12.39
C ARG A 205 1.20 -30.70 11.61
N THR A 206 0.89 -30.75 10.32
CA THR A 206 1.08 -31.93 9.46
C THR A 206 2.22 -31.76 8.46
N ASP A 207 2.59 -30.52 8.16
CA ASP A 207 3.71 -30.14 7.31
C ASP A 207 4.66 -29.21 8.10
N PRO A 208 5.79 -29.75 8.61
CA PRO A 208 6.79 -28.95 9.32
C PRO A 208 7.34 -27.78 8.48
N GLY A 209 7.28 -27.85 7.16
CA GLY A 209 7.72 -26.80 6.24
C GLY A 209 6.79 -25.58 6.20
N SER A 210 5.52 -25.73 6.61
CA SER A 210 4.52 -24.66 6.50
C SER A 210 4.83 -23.44 7.36
N GLN A 211 5.43 -23.60 8.54
CA GLN A 211 5.87 -22.46 9.37
C GLN A 211 6.98 -21.67 8.69
N GLU A 212 7.99 -22.36 8.14
CA GLU A 212 9.08 -21.71 7.41
C GLU A 212 8.58 -21.05 6.12
N LEU A 213 7.66 -21.70 5.40
CA LEU A 213 7.02 -21.10 4.22
C LEU A 213 6.30 -19.81 4.60
N PHE A 214 5.50 -19.80 5.68
CA PHE A 214 4.79 -18.60 6.14
C PHE A 214 5.78 -17.44 6.39
N ARG A 215 6.89 -17.72 7.09
CA ARG A 215 7.94 -16.73 7.37
C ARG A 215 8.62 -16.24 6.10
N ARG A 216 8.99 -17.15 5.19
CA ARG A 216 9.60 -16.80 3.89
C ARG A 216 8.69 -15.92 3.05
N LEU A 217 7.39 -16.16 3.03
CA LEU A 217 6.45 -15.37 2.25
C LEU A 217 6.29 -13.95 2.81
N LEU A 218 6.29 -13.77 4.13
CA LEU A 218 6.36 -12.43 4.74
C LEU A 218 7.66 -11.72 4.36
N MET A 219 8.80 -12.41 4.47
CA MET A 219 10.09 -11.84 4.07
C MET A 219 10.11 -11.47 2.58
N ALA A 220 9.59 -12.34 1.71
CA ALA A 220 9.52 -12.14 0.27
C ALA A 220 8.65 -10.93 -0.07
N SER A 221 7.49 -10.79 0.56
CA SER A 221 6.58 -9.67 0.33
C SER A 221 7.24 -8.32 0.67
N THR A 222 8.23 -8.30 1.56
CA THR A 222 8.99 -7.10 1.99
C THR A 222 10.38 -6.95 1.34
N ALA A 223 10.76 -7.84 0.42
CA ALA A 223 12.09 -7.86 -0.16
C ALA A 223 12.25 -6.87 -1.33
N ILE A 224 12.37 -5.58 -1.00
CA ILE A 224 12.50 -4.49 -1.98
C ILE A 224 13.74 -4.69 -2.87
N PRO A 225 13.60 -4.80 -4.21
CA PRO A 225 14.73 -4.97 -5.11
C PRO A 225 15.82 -3.90 -4.96
N GLY A 226 17.09 -4.30 -5.02
CA GLY A 226 18.25 -3.43 -4.82
C GLY A 226 18.58 -3.17 -3.35
N PHE A 227 17.62 -3.31 -2.44
CA PHE A 227 17.84 -3.18 -1.00
C PHE A 227 18.01 -4.55 -0.35
N PHE A 228 17.10 -5.49 -0.62
CA PHE A 228 17.09 -6.83 -0.05
C PHE A 228 17.26 -7.91 -1.12
N PRO A 229 17.89 -9.06 -0.79
CA PRO A 229 17.99 -10.16 -1.72
C PRO A 229 16.61 -10.77 -1.98
N ALA A 230 16.42 -11.33 -3.18
CA ALA A 230 15.24 -12.13 -3.48
C ALA A 230 15.17 -13.36 -2.55
N VAL A 231 13.96 -13.73 -2.16
CA VAL A 231 13.70 -14.89 -1.31
C VAL A 231 13.38 -16.10 -2.17
N GLU A 232 14.05 -17.21 -1.87
CA GLU A 232 13.84 -18.49 -2.54
C GLU A 232 12.67 -19.25 -1.89
N ILE A 233 11.65 -19.52 -2.69
CA ILE A 233 10.46 -20.27 -2.30
C ILE A 233 10.54 -21.66 -2.92
N PRO A 234 10.63 -22.74 -2.12
CA PRO A 234 10.59 -24.09 -2.64
C PRO A 234 9.22 -24.41 -3.22
N ILE A 235 9.19 -25.00 -4.40
CA ILE A 235 7.98 -25.47 -5.07
C ILE A 235 8.16 -26.91 -5.54
N THR A 236 7.04 -27.60 -5.74
CA THR A 236 7.03 -28.96 -6.31
C THR A 236 6.27 -28.94 -7.63
N VAL A 237 6.91 -29.42 -8.70
CA VAL A 237 6.30 -29.56 -10.03
C VAL A 237 6.45 -31.02 -10.45
N ASP A 238 5.33 -31.75 -10.58
CA ASP A 238 5.30 -33.16 -10.95
C ASP A 238 6.27 -34.03 -10.12
N GLY A 239 6.31 -33.79 -8.80
CA GLY A 239 7.20 -34.47 -7.85
C GLY A 239 8.65 -33.98 -7.84
N LYS A 240 9.03 -33.03 -8.70
CA LYS A 240 10.37 -32.42 -8.72
C LYS A 240 10.40 -31.19 -7.83
N GLN A 241 11.40 -31.12 -6.96
CA GLN A 241 11.66 -29.96 -6.12
C GLN A 241 12.41 -28.88 -6.91
N LEU A 242 11.81 -27.70 -7.01
CA LEU A 242 12.35 -26.54 -7.71
C LEU A 242 12.26 -25.32 -6.78
N ILE A 243 12.81 -24.19 -7.23
CA ILE A 243 12.82 -22.93 -6.49
C ILE A 243 12.24 -21.83 -7.38
N GLU A 244 11.32 -21.05 -6.82
CA GLU A 244 10.95 -19.73 -7.35
C GLU A 244 11.69 -18.63 -6.59
N LYS A 245 12.05 -17.54 -7.26
CA LYS A 245 12.65 -16.36 -6.63
C LYS A 245 11.63 -15.23 -6.56
N HIS A 246 11.38 -14.75 -5.35
CA HIS A 246 10.39 -13.71 -5.09
C HIS A 246 11.01 -12.46 -4.49
N VAL A 247 10.42 -11.33 -4.83
CA VAL A 247 10.71 -10.01 -4.25
C VAL A 247 9.42 -9.36 -3.79
N ASP A 248 9.53 -8.14 -3.29
CA ASP A 248 8.41 -7.35 -2.80
C ASP A 248 7.23 -7.34 -3.79
N GLY A 249 6.02 -7.56 -3.26
CA GLY A 249 4.81 -7.60 -4.07
C GLY A 249 4.51 -6.25 -4.74
N GLY A 250 4.91 -5.14 -4.11
CA GLY A 250 4.71 -3.78 -4.58
C GLY A 250 5.37 -3.48 -5.92
N VAL A 251 6.33 -4.31 -6.35
CA VAL A 251 6.95 -4.23 -7.67
C VAL A 251 5.95 -4.49 -8.81
N THR A 252 4.92 -5.32 -8.56
CA THR A 252 3.89 -5.65 -9.56
C THR A 252 2.50 -5.20 -9.16
N ALA A 253 2.20 -5.15 -7.87
CA ALA A 253 0.93 -4.64 -7.35
C ALA A 253 1.11 -4.07 -5.94
N GLY A 254 0.84 -2.78 -5.74
CA GLY A 254 1.02 -2.08 -4.47
C GLY A 254 -0.06 -2.39 -3.44
N LEU A 255 -1.26 -2.74 -3.90
CA LEU A 255 -2.37 -3.32 -3.16
C LEU A 255 -3.23 -4.20 -4.08
N PHE A 256 -4.04 -5.08 -3.52
CA PHE A 256 -4.95 -5.92 -4.31
C PHE A 256 -6.19 -6.29 -3.51
N LEU A 257 -7.30 -6.53 -4.21
CA LEU A 257 -8.54 -7.02 -3.60
C LEU A 257 -8.75 -8.49 -3.96
N ARG A 258 -9.00 -9.32 -2.94
CA ARG A 258 -9.52 -10.68 -3.12
C ARG A 258 -10.87 -10.79 -2.41
N PRO A 259 -12.01 -10.68 -3.12
CA PRO A 259 -13.31 -10.76 -2.48
C PRO A 259 -13.50 -12.13 -1.78
N PRO A 260 -14.17 -12.18 -0.61
CA PRO A 260 -14.45 -13.45 0.04
C PRO A 260 -15.35 -14.32 -0.84
N ASN A 261 -15.14 -15.64 -0.81
CA ASN A 261 -16.11 -16.57 -1.37
C ASN A 261 -17.25 -16.75 -0.35
N LEU A 262 -18.40 -16.15 -0.64
CA LEU A 262 -19.53 -16.08 0.31
C LEU A 262 -20.49 -17.26 0.21
N GLY A 263 -20.26 -18.21 -0.70
CA GLY A 263 -20.98 -19.47 -0.77
C GLY A 263 -22.45 -19.37 -1.20
N GLY A 264 -22.95 -18.18 -1.58
CA GLY A 264 -24.31 -18.02 -2.09
C GLY A 264 -24.46 -18.40 -3.57
N SER A 265 -25.71 -18.56 -3.99
CA SER A 265 -26.08 -18.91 -5.37
C SER A 265 -25.86 -17.76 -6.36
N ASN A 266 -25.68 -16.52 -5.87
CA ASN A 266 -25.32 -15.35 -6.67
C ASN A 266 -24.20 -14.55 -5.99
N PRO A 267 -22.92 -14.88 -6.28
CA PRO A 267 -21.75 -14.22 -5.68
C PRO A 267 -21.73 -12.68 -5.82
N LYS A 268 -22.43 -12.13 -6.83
CA LYS A 268 -22.52 -10.67 -7.04
C LYS A 268 -23.51 -9.99 -6.08
N ALA A 269 -24.56 -10.68 -5.65
CA ALA A 269 -25.54 -10.15 -4.70
C ALA A 269 -25.04 -10.24 -3.24
N ASP A 270 -24.19 -11.23 -2.95
CA ASP A 270 -23.65 -11.45 -1.60
C ASP A 270 -22.63 -10.40 -1.17
N LEU A 271 -21.97 -9.75 -2.13
CA LEU A 271 -20.94 -8.73 -1.87
C LEU A 271 -21.54 -7.33 -1.68
N ALA A 272 -22.74 -7.07 -2.18
CA ALA A 272 -23.40 -5.78 -2.05
C ALA A 272 -23.66 -5.41 -0.58
N GLY A 273 -23.44 -4.14 -0.23
CA GLY A 273 -23.65 -3.59 1.11
C GLY A 273 -22.54 -3.88 2.12
N ASN A 274 -21.52 -4.65 1.74
CA ASN A 274 -20.32 -4.88 2.56
C ASN A 274 -19.35 -3.69 2.47
N ASP A 275 -18.53 -3.52 3.50
CA ASP A 275 -17.56 -2.44 3.59
C ASP A 275 -16.17 -2.90 3.12
N LEU A 276 -15.55 -2.12 2.24
CA LEU A 276 -14.18 -2.31 1.79
C LEU A 276 -13.32 -1.14 2.28
N TYR A 277 -12.39 -1.43 3.18
CA TYR A 277 -11.41 -0.48 3.70
C TYR A 277 -10.07 -0.67 3.01
N CYS A 278 -9.60 0.37 2.33
CA CYS A 278 -8.26 0.44 1.74
C CYS A 278 -7.41 1.41 2.57
N LEU A 279 -6.32 0.93 3.17
CA LEU A 279 -5.34 1.79 3.85
C LEU A 279 -4.06 1.84 3.04
N LEU A 280 -3.70 3.03 2.60
CA LEU A 280 -2.46 3.31 1.88
C LEU A 280 -1.34 3.67 2.86
N ALA A 281 -0.20 2.98 2.76
CA ALA A 281 1.06 3.39 3.38
C ALA A 281 1.69 4.55 2.59
N GLY A 282 1.09 5.74 2.67
CA GLY A 282 1.62 6.91 1.99
C GLY A 282 0.58 7.97 1.68
N LYS A 283 1.03 9.01 0.98
CA LYS A 283 0.16 10.02 0.37
C LYS A 283 -0.37 9.52 -0.97
N LEU A 284 -1.58 9.96 -1.31
CA LEU A 284 -2.18 9.63 -2.60
C LEU A 284 -1.40 10.27 -3.78
N PHE A 285 -0.83 11.44 -3.56
CA PHE A 285 0.09 12.13 -4.47
C PHE A 285 1.36 12.46 -3.70
N ALA A 286 2.52 12.19 -4.31
CA ALA A 286 3.81 12.50 -3.69
C ALA A 286 4.00 14.02 -3.55
N ASP A 287 4.63 14.44 -2.45
CA ASP A 287 5.01 15.84 -2.27
C ASP A 287 6.05 16.24 -3.32
N PRO A 288 5.94 17.42 -3.93
CA PRO A 288 6.95 17.92 -4.83
C PRO A 288 8.29 18.11 -4.13
N GLY A 289 9.36 17.73 -4.79
CA GLY A 289 10.72 17.95 -4.33
C GLY A 289 11.69 18.10 -5.50
N PRO A 290 12.89 18.64 -5.23
CA PRO A 290 13.89 18.80 -6.27
C PRO A 290 14.26 17.42 -6.86
N PRO A 291 14.36 17.31 -8.21
CA PRO A 291 14.86 16.10 -8.82
C PRO A 291 16.31 15.92 -8.39
N GLY A 292 16.68 14.70 -7.98
CA GLY A 292 18.08 14.39 -7.71
C GLY A 292 18.92 14.54 -8.98
N ASN A 293 20.16 15.02 -8.82
CA ASN A 293 21.03 15.41 -9.94
C ASN A 293 21.92 14.28 -10.47
N ASP A 294 21.90 13.11 -9.85
CA ASP A 294 22.72 11.95 -10.22
C ASP A 294 21.85 10.81 -10.77
N LEU A 295 22.48 9.89 -11.52
CA LEU A 295 21.76 8.81 -12.21
C LEU A 295 21.00 7.89 -11.25
N VAL A 296 21.53 7.69 -10.03
CA VAL A 296 20.91 6.81 -9.04
C VAL A 296 19.69 7.50 -8.43
N SER A 297 19.82 8.78 -8.04
CA SER A 297 18.70 9.54 -7.50
C SER A 297 17.59 9.72 -8.54
N LEU A 298 17.92 10.01 -9.80
CA LEU A 298 16.93 10.08 -10.89
C LEU A 298 16.20 8.74 -11.11
N GLY A 299 16.94 7.62 -11.11
CA GLY A 299 16.35 6.28 -11.22
C GLY A 299 15.41 5.96 -10.07
N SER A 300 15.80 6.28 -8.82
CA SER A 300 14.96 6.05 -7.64
C SER A 300 13.70 6.92 -7.61
N SER A 301 13.80 8.20 -7.98
CA SER A 301 12.64 9.10 -8.12
C SER A 301 11.68 8.64 -9.21
N THR A 302 12.22 8.13 -10.34
CA THR A 302 11.40 7.58 -11.43
C THR A 302 10.66 6.33 -10.97
N LEU A 303 11.34 5.40 -10.30
CA LEU A 303 10.70 4.20 -9.74
C LEU A 303 9.62 4.58 -8.72
N ALA A 304 9.91 5.52 -7.81
CA ALA A 304 8.92 6.00 -6.84
C ALA A 304 7.69 6.59 -7.54
N ALA A 305 7.88 7.42 -8.57
CA ALA A 305 6.77 7.98 -9.35
C ALA A 305 5.93 6.90 -10.06
N LEU A 306 6.57 5.87 -10.62
CA LEU A 306 5.89 4.72 -11.21
C LEU A 306 5.06 3.97 -10.18
N LEU A 307 5.63 3.65 -9.01
CA LEU A 307 4.93 2.95 -7.94
C LEU A 307 3.76 3.76 -7.39
N THR A 308 3.92 5.07 -7.19
CA THR A 308 2.83 5.96 -6.79
C THR A 308 1.76 6.11 -7.87
N GLY A 309 2.13 6.08 -9.16
CA GLY A 309 1.18 6.00 -10.28
C GLY A 309 0.35 4.71 -10.24
N GLN A 310 1.04 3.57 -10.18
CA GLN A 310 0.43 2.25 -10.18
C GLN A 310 -0.59 2.07 -9.05
N VAL A 311 -0.27 2.49 -7.83
CA VAL A 311 -1.19 2.41 -6.69
C VAL A 311 -2.47 3.23 -6.91
N ARG A 312 -2.39 4.38 -7.59
CA ARG A 312 -3.59 5.17 -7.92
C ARG A 312 -4.47 4.43 -8.93
N ASP A 313 -3.86 3.79 -9.93
CA ASP A 313 -4.59 3.00 -10.92
C ASP A 313 -5.26 1.77 -10.27
N GLU A 314 -4.56 1.07 -9.36
CA GLU A 314 -5.11 -0.03 -8.58
C GLU A 314 -6.29 0.39 -7.69
N LEU A 315 -6.20 1.56 -7.05
CA LEU A 315 -7.31 2.12 -6.27
C LEU A 315 -8.52 2.45 -7.15
N SER A 316 -8.30 2.96 -8.38
CA SER A 316 -9.36 3.18 -9.35
C SER A 316 -10.00 1.87 -9.82
N GLU A 317 -9.20 0.82 -10.05
CA GLU A 317 -9.71 -0.53 -10.36
C GLU A 317 -10.56 -1.08 -9.21
N ILE A 318 -10.05 -1.01 -7.98
CA ILE A 318 -10.76 -1.46 -6.78
C ILE A 318 -12.06 -0.68 -6.59
N TYR A 319 -12.06 0.64 -6.82
CA TYR A 319 -13.28 1.44 -6.75
C TYR A 319 -14.29 1.01 -7.82
N ALA A 320 -13.86 0.74 -9.06
CA ALA A 320 -14.75 0.21 -10.09
C ALA A 320 -15.38 -1.13 -9.66
N ILE A 321 -14.60 -2.02 -9.03
CA ILE A 321 -15.13 -3.25 -8.44
C ILE A 321 -16.21 -2.93 -7.38
N CYS A 322 -15.96 -1.94 -6.50
CA CYS A 322 -16.95 -1.52 -5.52
C CYS A 322 -18.25 -1.05 -6.16
N VAL A 323 -18.17 -0.26 -7.22
CA VAL A 323 -19.34 0.24 -7.96
C VAL A 323 -20.16 -0.92 -8.54
N PHE A 324 -19.50 -1.83 -9.26
CA PHE A 324 -20.20 -2.94 -9.93
C PHE A 324 -20.72 -4.01 -8.99
N GLN A 325 -20.10 -4.17 -7.82
CA GLN A 325 -20.49 -5.18 -6.81
C GLN A 325 -21.27 -4.59 -5.64
N GLY A 326 -21.44 -3.26 -5.56
CA GLY A 326 -22.16 -2.61 -4.47
C GLY A 326 -21.41 -2.61 -3.14
N LEU A 327 -20.08 -2.63 -3.13
CA LEU A 327 -19.30 -2.47 -1.88
C LEU A 327 -19.27 -0.98 -1.47
N ASN A 328 -19.27 -0.70 -0.18
CA ASN A 328 -18.98 0.64 0.33
C ASN A 328 -17.46 0.82 0.35
N PHE A 329 -16.96 1.76 -0.45
CA PHE A 329 -15.53 2.04 -0.54
C PHE A 329 -15.13 3.03 0.54
N HIS A 330 -14.09 2.69 1.31
CA HIS A 330 -13.48 3.56 2.33
C HIS A 330 -11.98 3.58 2.11
N LEU A 331 -11.41 4.75 1.88
CA LEU A 331 -9.97 4.94 1.64
C LEU A 331 -9.36 5.77 2.76
N GLY A 332 -8.29 5.28 3.37
CA GLY A 332 -7.45 6.02 4.30
C GLY A 332 -6.03 6.20 3.75
N VAL A 333 -5.56 7.44 3.74
CA VAL A 333 -4.23 7.84 3.24
C VAL A 333 -3.62 8.86 4.19
N ILE A 334 -2.29 9.05 4.14
CA ILE A 334 -1.66 10.17 4.84
C ILE A 334 -2.25 11.48 4.30
N PRO A 335 -2.79 12.38 5.15
CA PRO A 335 -3.36 13.65 4.70
C PRO A 335 -2.36 14.46 3.86
N LYS A 336 -2.86 15.11 2.81
CA LYS A 336 -2.03 15.88 1.86
C LYS A 336 -1.21 16.93 2.59
N GLU A 337 -1.82 17.61 3.55
CA GLU A 337 -1.27 18.72 4.32
C GLU A 337 -0.27 18.26 5.39
N TYR A 338 -0.21 16.97 5.71
CA TYR A 338 0.70 16.47 6.73
C TYR A 338 2.14 16.46 6.20
N PRO A 339 3.10 17.14 6.84
CA PRO A 339 4.47 17.21 6.34
C PRO A 339 5.16 15.85 6.51
N VAL A 340 5.61 15.28 5.39
CA VAL A 340 6.44 14.06 5.38
C VAL A 340 7.75 14.41 4.69
N THR A 341 8.85 14.25 5.43
CA THR A 341 10.20 14.67 5.01
C THR A 341 11.12 13.49 4.71
N MET A 342 10.88 12.31 5.29
CA MET A 342 11.53 11.07 4.90
C MET A 342 10.92 10.51 3.63
N LYS A 343 11.71 9.74 2.89
CA LYS A 343 11.20 8.88 1.82
C LYS A 343 10.65 7.58 2.41
N SER A 344 9.79 6.89 1.67
CA SER A 344 9.23 5.59 2.08
C SER A 344 10.30 4.51 2.34
N ALA A 345 11.45 4.59 1.66
CA ALA A 345 12.58 3.67 1.87
C ALA A 345 13.51 4.08 3.03
N GLU A 346 13.26 5.23 3.67
CA GLU A 346 14.03 5.74 4.81
C GLU A 346 13.28 5.51 6.12
N PHE A 347 13.95 4.93 7.11
CA PHE A 347 13.39 4.59 8.41
C PHE A 347 13.94 5.52 9.50
N ASN A 348 13.25 6.64 9.69
CA ASN A 348 13.49 7.61 10.76
C ASN A 348 12.53 7.37 11.93
N LYS A 349 13.07 7.02 13.11
CA LYS A 349 12.28 6.68 14.31
C LYS A 349 11.31 7.78 14.74
N GLU A 350 11.76 9.03 14.74
CA GLU A 350 10.96 10.18 15.20
C GLU A 350 9.79 10.42 14.26
N GLN A 351 10.08 10.50 12.95
CA GLN A 351 9.01 10.73 11.98
C GLN A 351 8.05 9.55 11.84
N MET A 352 8.53 8.31 11.92
CA MET A 352 7.64 7.14 11.95
C MET A 352 6.73 7.17 13.17
N ARG A 353 7.24 7.57 14.34
CA ARG A 353 6.42 7.76 15.55
C ARG A 353 5.41 8.89 15.37
N ASP A 354 5.77 9.99 14.74
CA ASP A 354 4.86 11.12 14.49
C ASP A 354 3.71 10.72 13.55
N ILE A 355 4.04 10.03 12.45
CA ILE A 355 3.05 9.51 11.50
C ILE A 355 2.16 8.46 12.16
N PHE A 356 2.72 7.57 13.00
CA PHE A 356 1.95 6.60 13.77
C PHE A 356 0.97 7.29 14.74
N ASN A 357 1.44 8.27 15.51
CA ASN A 357 0.62 8.99 16.48
C ASN A 357 -0.51 9.78 15.81
N MET A 358 -0.21 10.42 14.67
CA MET A 358 -1.21 11.05 13.84
C MET A 358 -2.24 10.00 13.38
N GLY A 359 -1.79 8.85 12.86
CA GLY A 359 -2.66 7.77 12.38
C GLY A 359 -3.59 7.26 13.47
N ARG A 360 -3.04 7.06 14.68
CA ARG A 360 -3.80 6.66 15.86
C ARG A 360 -4.88 7.67 16.21
N ARG A 361 -4.57 8.96 16.20
CA ARG A 361 -5.53 10.03 16.48
C ARG A 361 -6.69 10.03 15.49
N ILE A 362 -6.41 10.01 14.18
CA ILE A 362 -7.48 10.04 13.17
C ILE A 362 -8.25 8.71 13.09
N GLY A 363 -7.62 7.59 13.43
CA GLY A 363 -8.27 6.29 13.56
C GLY A 363 -9.27 6.25 14.71
N GLN A 364 -8.97 6.94 15.82
CA GLN A 364 -9.89 7.07 16.96
C GLN A 364 -11.11 7.93 16.66
N THR A 365 -10.96 8.97 15.84
CA THR A 365 -12.05 9.90 15.50
C THR A 365 -12.88 9.47 14.29
N GLY A 366 -12.43 8.47 13.54
CA GLY A 366 -13.06 8.04 12.28
C GLY A 366 -12.80 9.00 11.11
N GLN A 367 -11.97 10.04 11.29
CA GLN A 367 -11.68 11.07 10.26
C GLN A 367 -10.74 10.59 9.15
N VAL A 368 -10.34 9.32 9.18
CA VAL A 368 -9.40 8.75 8.20
C VAL A 368 -10.06 8.42 6.86
N TRP A 369 -11.36 8.16 6.83
CA TRP A 369 -12.03 7.57 5.67
C TRP A 369 -12.57 8.61 4.70
N ARG A 370 -12.28 8.41 3.41
CA ARG A 370 -12.99 9.02 2.29
C ARG A 370 -13.67 7.95 1.43
N ASP A 371 -14.80 8.29 0.84
CA ASP A 371 -15.56 7.36 0.00
C ASP A 371 -15.34 7.56 -1.51
N THR A 372 -14.46 8.51 -1.86
CA THR A 372 -14.19 8.89 -3.24
C THR A 372 -12.86 8.31 -3.75
N PRO A 373 -12.79 7.82 -5.00
CA PRO A 373 -11.56 7.30 -5.59
C PRO A 373 -10.55 8.42 -5.87
N PRO A 374 -9.29 8.07 -6.19
CA PRO A 374 -8.30 9.05 -6.63
C PRO A 374 -8.79 9.84 -7.85
N GLY A 375 -8.53 11.16 -7.86
CA GLY A 375 -8.95 12.05 -8.97
C GLY A 375 -10.32 12.68 -8.79
N SER A 376 -11.02 12.35 -7.70
CA SER A 376 -12.36 12.89 -7.41
C SER A 376 -12.33 14.27 -6.74
N ASN A 377 -11.32 14.54 -5.91
CA ASN A 377 -11.25 15.80 -5.17
C ASN A 377 -10.51 16.89 -5.97
N PRO A 378 -10.74 18.18 -5.67
CA PRO A 378 -10.01 19.28 -6.29
C PRO A 378 -8.48 19.11 -6.18
N GLY A 379 -7.76 19.36 -7.28
CA GLY A 379 -6.30 19.24 -7.33
C GLY A 379 -5.76 17.82 -7.45
N GLU A 380 -6.61 16.79 -7.57
CA GLU A 380 -6.17 15.39 -7.78
C GLU A 380 -6.09 15.00 -9.26
N ARG A 381 -6.53 15.88 -10.17
CA ARG A 381 -6.53 15.59 -11.60
C ARG A 381 -5.28 16.14 -12.30
N PRO A 382 -4.84 15.52 -13.40
CA PRO A 382 -3.78 16.07 -14.23
C PRO A 382 -4.14 17.47 -14.72
N GLU A 383 -3.23 18.42 -14.55
CA GLU A 383 -3.33 19.74 -15.17
C GLU A 383 -2.95 19.63 -16.66
N VAL A 384 -3.80 20.15 -17.53
CA VAL A 384 -3.50 20.25 -18.95
C VAL A 384 -2.66 21.50 -19.18
N ARG A 385 -1.58 21.36 -19.94
CA ARG A 385 -0.72 22.47 -20.37
C ARG A 385 -0.70 22.50 -21.89
N GLY A 386 -1.04 23.65 -22.47
CA GLY A 386 -0.89 23.93 -23.90
C GLY A 386 0.40 24.69 -24.19
N SER A 387 1.02 25.27 -23.15
CA SER A 387 2.24 26.04 -23.21
C SER A 387 3.16 25.74 -22.00
N ASN A 388 4.35 26.34 -22.01
CA ASN A 388 5.26 26.38 -20.86
C ASN A 388 5.15 27.71 -20.07
N HIS A 389 4.13 28.52 -20.34
CA HIS A 389 3.85 29.75 -19.61
C HIS A 389 2.88 29.44 -18.46
N LEU A 390 3.39 29.47 -17.23
CA LEU A 390 2.65 29.02 -16.06
C LEU A 390 2.49 30.15 -15.05
N HIS A 391 1.34 30.17 -14.41
CA HIS A 391 1.03 31.10 -13.32
C HIS A 391 0.93 30.33 -12.01
N GLN A 392 1.45 30.91 -10.94
CA GLN A 392 1.27 30.37 -9.60
C GLN A 392 -0.11 30.78 -9.08
N MET A 393 -0.93 29.79 -8.75
CA MET A 393 -2.21 30.03 -8.08
C MET A 393 -2.06 29.84 -6.57
N PRO A 394 -2.85 30.55 -5.75
CA PRO A 394 -2.95 30.21 -4.33
C PRO A 394 -3.43 28.76 -4.17
N PRO A 395 -3.09 28.10 -3.05
CA PRO A 395 -3.60 26.76 -2.75
C PRO A 395 -5.13 26.78 -2.82
N GLN A 396 -5.73 25.85 -3.56
CA GLN A 396 -7.18 25.69 -3.53
C GLN A 396 -7.56 25.21 -2.13
N SER A 397 -8.48 25.93 -1.47
CA SER A 397 -9.04 25.52 -0.18
C SER A 397 -9.68 24.14 -0.31
N THR A 398 -9.10 23.13 0.35
CA THR A 398 -9.70 21.82 0.56
C THR A 398 -10.74 21.91 1.68
N ALA A 399 -11.76 22.77 1.52
CA ALA A 399 -12.91 22.67 2.41
C ALA A 399 -13.54 21.28 2.20
N PRO A 400 -13.76 20.48 3.25
CA PRO A 400 -14.35 19.16 3.10
C PRO A 400 -15.75 19.33 2.49
N SER A 401 -15.92 18.82 1.28
CA SER A 401 -17.23 18.69 0.63
C SER A 401 -18.01 17.60 1.40
N GLY A 402 -18.74 18.01 2.45
CA GLY A 402 -19.61 17.12 3.21
C GLY A 402 -19.34 17.13 4.72
N LEU A 403 -19.45 18.29 5.36
CA LEU A 403 -19.80 18.37 6.78
C LEU A 403 -21.15 19.09 6.89
N ARG A 404 -22.23 18.33 6.79
CA ARG A 404 -23.52 18.65 7.38
C ARG A 404 -24.13 17.38 7.96
#